data_AF-A0A1H7BFC8-F1
#
_entry.id   AF-A0A1H7BFC8-F1
#
_cell.length_a   1.000
_cell.length_b   1.000
_cell.length_c   1.000
_cell.angle_alpha   90.00
_cell.angle_beta   90.00
_cell.angle_gamma   90.00
#
_symmetry.space_group_name_H-M   'P 1'
#
loop_
_entity.id
_entity.type
_entity.pdbx_description
1 polymer ?
#
loop_
_entity_poly.entity_id
_entity_poly.type
_entity_poly.pdbx_seq_one_letter_code
_entity_poly.pdbx_strand_id
1 'polypeptide(L)'
;MGAYLASGHFWSATAENWESEFLQMASYVVLTVHLRQRGSAESSPYPDELTPEERERARRDEQVRGFWKRNSLTLTLLGLFVLSFVVHLFGSWRDTVAEQLARGQAAPSLGQFLGEPEFWFESFQNWQSEFLAVAAIVVLTIFLRQIGSSQSKALTDPDDKTGD
;
A
#
# COMPACT_ATOMS: atom_id res chain seq x y z
N MET A 1 -8.44 -20.07 -22.88
CA MET A 1 -8.07 -19.51 -21.55
C MET A 1 -6.63 -19.79 -21.15
N GLY A 2 -6.13 -21.04 -21.16
CA GLY A 2 -4.79 -21.36 -20.63
C GLY A 2 -3.62 -20.56 -21.23
N ALA A 3 -3.65 -20.26 -22.53
CA ALA A 3 -2.63 -19.44 -23.18
C ALA A 3 -2.60 -17.97 -22.71
N TYR A 4 -3.76 -17.41 -22.32
CA TYR A 4 -3.84 -16.04 -21.80
C TYR A 4 -3.29 -15.95 -20.37
N LEU A 5 -3.53 -16.95 -19.53
CA LEU A 5 -2.97 -16.99 -18.17
C LEU A 5 -1.44 -17.10 -18.13
N ALA A 6 -0.81 -17.44 -19.26
CA ALA A 6 0.63 -17.50 -19.41
C ALA A 6 1.21 -16.31 -20.19
N SER A 7 0.38 -15.35 -20.63
CA SER A 7 0.84 -14.20 -21.41
C SER A 7 1.51 -13.13 -20.55
N GLY A 8 2.36 -12.33 -21.19
CA GLY A 8 2.96 -11.13 -20.57
C GLY A 8 1.89 -10.16 -20.12
N HIS A 9 0.97 -9.80 -21.02
CA HIS A 9 -0.19 -8.95 -20.75
C HIS A 9 -0.97 -9.32 -19.47
N PHE A 10 -1.32 -10.60 -19.27
CA PHE A 10 -2.11 -11.00 -18.09
C PHE A 10 -1.35 -10.72 -16.80
N TRP A 11 -0.09 -11.12 -16.73
CA TRP A 11 0.74 -10.94 -15.54
C TRP A 11 1.13 -9.48 -15.33
N SER A 12 1.35 -8.72 -16.40
CA SER A 12 1.53 -7.27 -16.38
C SER A 12 0.34 -6.60 -15.68
N ALA A 13 -0.85 -6.67 -16.28
CA ALA A 13 -2.05 -5.99 -15.77
C ALA A 13 -2.44 -6.45 -14.35
N THR A 14 -2.26 -7.74 -14.03
CA THR A 14 -2.59 -8.26 -12.70
C THR A 14 -1.60 -7.76 -11.65
N ALA A 15 -0.30 -7.82 -11.96
CA ALA A 15 0.74 -7.46 -11.00
C ALA A 15 0.89 -5.94 -10.84
N GLU A 16 0.61 -5.15 -11.89
CA GLU A 16 0.50 -3.69 -11.83
C GLU A 16 -0.49 -3.28 -10.73
N ASN A 17 -1.67 -3.92 -10.68
CA ASN A 17 -2.67 -3.71 -9.63
C ASN A 17 -2.20 -4.17 -8.24
N TRP A 18 -1.62 -5.36 -8.14
CA TRP A 18 -1.15 -5.87 -6.85
C TRP A 18 -0.03 -5.02 -6.27
N GLU A 19 0.83 -4.48 -7.12
CA GLU A 19 1.92 -3.61 -6.73
C GLU A 19 1.40 -2.36 -6.01
N SER A 20 0.42 -1.64 -6.57
CA SER A 20 -0.14 -0.44 -5.94
C SER A 20 -0.81 -0.75 -4.59
N GLU A 21 -1.60 -1.82 -4.53
CA GLU A 21 -2.31 -2.27 -3.33
C GLU A 21 -1.34 -2.59 -2.17
N PHE A 22 -0.30 -3.37 -2.44
CA PHE A 22 0.69 -3.70 -1.40
C PHE A 22 1.52 -2.49 -0.98
N LEU A 23 1.87 -1.60 -1.92
CA LEU A 23 2.59 -0.37 -1.62
C LEU A 23 1.76 0.58 -0.76
N GLN A 24 0.48 0.76 -1.10
CA GLN A 24 -0.50 1.54 -0.35
C GLN A 24 -0.68 0.99 1.06
N MET A 25 -0.91 -0.32 1.21
CA MET A 25 -1.04 -0.97 2.52
C MET A 25 0.23 -0.83 3.36
N ALA A 26 1.41 -1.06 2.77
CA ALA A 26 2.69 -0.88 3.46
C ALA A 26 2.86 0.56 3.94
N SER A 27 2.53 1.53 3.07
CA SER A 27 2.60 2.97 3.37
C SER A 27 1.64 3.35 4.48
N TYR A 28 0.41 2.84 4.45
CA TYR A 28 -0.59 3.07 5.49
C TYR A 28 -0.13 2.53 6.85
N VAL A 29 0.39 1.30 6.90
CA VAL A 29 0.94 0.70 8.13
C VAL A 29 2.12 1.51 8.66
N VAL A 30 3.07 1.88 7.81
CA VAL A 30 4.24 2.69 8.24
C VAL A 30 3.80 4.07 8.74
N LEU A 31 2.89 4.73 8.03
CA LEU A 31 2.39 6.04 8.41
C LEU A 31 1.64 5.99 9.74
N THR A 32 0.74 5.02 9.93
CA THR A 32 -0.01 4.87 11.19
C THR A 32 0.90 4.54 12.36
N VAL A 33 1.89 3.66 12.18
CA VAL A 33 2.92 3.38 13.19
C VAL A 33 3.73 4.63 13.51
N HIS A 34 4.17 5.39 12.50
CA HIS A 34 4.96 6.61 12.68
C HIS A 34 4.18 7.71 13.38
N LEU A 35 2.92 7.94 13.00
CA LEU A 35 2.02 8.89 13.66
C LEU A 35 1.77 8.49 15.11
N ARG A 36 1.56 7.20 15.39
CA ARG A 36 1.43 6.66 16.75
C ARG A 36 2.72 6.85 17.57
N GLN A 37 3.89 6.67 16.97
CA GLN A 37 5.17 6.84 17.66
C GLN A 37 5.52 8.31 17.91
N ARG A 38 5.31 9.20 16.93
CA ARG A 38 5.58 10.64 17.08
C ARG A 38 4.67 11.34 18.07
N GLY A 39 3.55 10.74 18.42
CA GLY A 39 2.72 11.21 19.52
C GLY A 39 3.14 10.71 20.91
N SER A 40 4.02 9.72 21.07
CA SER A 40 4.27 9.06 22.38
C SER A 40 5.52 9.60 23.06
N ALA A 41 5.41 10.66 23.87
CA ALA A 41 5.20 10.48 25.31
C ALA A 41 3.76 10.77 25.81
N GLU A 42 2.84 11.18 24.94
CA GLU A 42 1.46 11.55 25.30
C GLU A 42 0.35 10.89 24.44
N SER A 43 0.64 10.16 23.36
CA SER A 43 -0.40 9.72 22.40
C SER A 43 -1.04 8.37 22.70
N SER A 44 -1.68 8.30 23.85
CA SER A 44 -3.11 8.04 23.81
C SER A 44 -3.74 9.39 24.14
N PRO A 45 -4.61 9.99 23.29
CA PRO A 45 -5.25 11.27 23.62
C PRO A 45 -5.94 11.24 24.98
N TYR A 46 -6.22 10.04 25.51
CA TYR A 46 -6.64 9.79 26.88
C TYR A 46 -5.93 8.55 27.44
N PRO A 47 -4.83 8.71 28.22
CA PRO A 47 -4.25 7.60 28.98
C PRO A 47 -5.31 6.86 29.80
N ASP A 48 -6.35 7.58 30.23
CA ASP A 48 -7.47 7.12 31.04
C ASP A 48 -8.55 6.30 30.30
N GLU A 49 -8.54 6.26 28.96
CA GLU A 49 -9.47 5.42 28.18
C GLU A 49 -8.93 4.01 27.92
N LEU A 50 -7.60 3.82 27.99
CA LEU A 50 -7.02 2.48 27.91
C LEU A 50 -7.36 1.70 29.18
N THR A 51 -8.05 0.57 29.00
CA THR A 51 -8.28 -0.39 30.07
C THR A 51 -6.94 -0.86 30.65
N PRO A 52 -6.89 -1.26 31.94
CA PRO A 52 -5.68 -1.81 32.54
C PRO A 52 -5.06 -2.95 31.71
N GLU A 53 -5.90 -3.77 31.09
CA GLU A 53 -5.50 -4.89 30.22
C GLU A 53 -4.79 -4.42 28.95
N GLU A 54 -5.29 -3.37 28.30
CA GLU A 54 -4.66 -2.79 27.09
C GLU A 54 -3.31 -2.15 27.39
N ARG A 55 -3.19 -1.44 28.52
CA ARG A 55 -1.89 -0.86 28.95
C ARG A 55 -0.87 -1.96 29.24
N GLU A 56 -1.30 -3.05 29.88
CA GLU A 56 -0.41 -4.17 30.15
C GLU A 56 0.02 -4.88 28.84
N ARG A 57 -0.92 -5.06 27.90
CA ARG A 57 -0.61 -5.61 26.58
C ARG A 57 0.40 -4.76 25.82
N ALA A 58 0.23 -3.44 25.78
CA ALA A 58 1.16 -2.53 25.12
C ALA A 58 2.58 -2.63 25.74
N ARG A 59 2.70 -2.65 27.07
CA ARG A 59 3.98 -2.85 27.76
C ARG A 59 4.62 -4.19 27.42
N ARG A 60 3.84 -5.27 27.35
CA ARG A 60 4.36 -6.59 26.94
C ARG A 60 4.84 -6.58 25.50
N ASP A 61 4.11 -5.91 24.60
CA ASP A 61 4.47 -5.79 23.19
C ASP A 61 5.76 -4.97 23.00
N GLU A 62 5.98 -3.91 23.78
CA GLU A 62 7.24 -3.15 23.79
C GLU A 62 8.46 -3.97 24.23
N GLN A 63 8.25 -4.92 25.15
CA GLN A 63 9.29 -5.83 25.64
C GLN A 63 9.64 -6.94 24.63
N VAL A 64 8.83 -7.14 23.58
CA VAL A 64 9.12 -8.13 22.53
C VAL A 64 10.38 -7.73 21.78
N ARG A 65 11.42 -8.56 21.91
CA ARG A 65 12.69 -8.37 21.21
C ARG A 65 12.63 -9.00 19.81
N GLY A 66 13.40 -8.41 18.88
CA GLY A 66 13.61 -8.94 17.53
C GLY A 66 12.99 -8.08 16.44
N PHE A 67 13.81 -7.67 15.47
CA PHE A 67 13.40 -6.81 14.36
C PHE A 67 12.27 -7.43 13.54
N TRP A 68 12.39 -8.70 13.17
CA TRP A 68 11.38 -9.41 12.39
C TRP A 68 10.03 -9.49 13.09
N LYS A 69 10.00 -9.85 14.37
CA LYS A 69 8.74 -9.99 15.11
C LYS A 69 8.00 -8.66 15.27
N ARG A 70 8.73 -7.53 15.28
CA ARG A 70 8.17 -6.17 15.40
C ARG A 70 7.76 -5.56 14.05
N ASN A 71 8.34 -6.03 12.95
CA ASN A 71 8.17 -5.41 11.63
C ASN A 71 7.67 -6.40 10.56
N SER A 72 7.28 -7.61 10.93
CA SER A 72 6.92 -8.68 10.00
C SER A 72 5.79 -8.27 9.05
N LEU A 73 4.79 -7.52 9.52
CA LEU A 73 3.70 -7.04 8.69
C LEU A 73 4.21 -6.12 7.57
N THR A 74 4.92 -5.04 7.92
CA THR A 74 5.50 -4.11 6.95
C THR A 74 6.47 -4.81 6.01
N LEU A 75 7.34 -5.68 6.53
CA LEU A 75 8.32 -6.42 5.71
C LEU A 75 7.64 -7.39 4.75
N THR A 76 6.54 -8.03 5.17
CA THR A 76 5.76 -8.93 4.30
C THR A 76 5.07 -8.13 3.20
N LEU A 77 4.44 -7.01 3.52
CA LEU A 77 3.79 -6.13 2.53
C LEU A 77 4.82 -5.57 1.53
N LEU A 78 5.98 -5.11 2.00
CA LEU A 78 7.07 -4.67 1.11
C LEU A 78 7.63 -5.81 0.26
N GLY A 79 7.74 -7.02 0.81
CA GLY A 79 8.15 -8.20 0.06
C GLY A 79 7.15 -8.57 -1.03
N LEU A 80 5.85 -8.50 -0.74
CA LEU A 80 4.78 -8.69 -1.71
C LEU A 80 4.78 -7.60 -2.78
N PHE A 81 4.98 -6.33 -2.39
CA PHE A 81 5.17 -5.23 -3.33
C PHE A 81 6.34 -5.50 -4.29
N VAL A 82 7.53 -5.87 -3.77
CA VAL A 82 8.71 -6.16 -4.60
C VAL A 82 8.43 -7.35 -5.53
N LEU A 83 7.75 -8.39 -5.04
CA LEU A 83 7.37 -9.54 -5.86
C LEU A 83 6.43 -9.12 -6.99
N SER A 84 5.37 -8.37 -6.69
CA SER A 84 4.42 -7.87 -7.68
C SER A 84 5.11 -6.95 -8.69
N PHE A 85 5.93 -6.00 -8.24
CA PHE A 85 6.72 -5.11 -9.09
C PHE A 85 7.59 -5.88 -10.08
N VAL A 86 8.26 -6.95 -9.61
CA VAL A 86 9.10 -7.79 -10.46
C VAL A 86 8.25 -8.57 -11.47
N VAL A 87 7.11 -9.13 -11.06
CA VAL A 87 6.19 -9.83 -11.97
C VAL A 87 5.62 -8.87 -13.02
N HIS A 88 5.26 -7.65 -12.61
CA HIS A 88 4.79 -6.58 -13.48
C HIS A 88 5.86 -6.22 -14.51
N LEU A 89 7.09 -5.91 -14.07
CA LEU A 89 8.22 -5.59 -14.95
C LEU A 89 8.47 -6.70 -16.00
N PHE A 90 8.53 -7.96 -15.58
CA PHE A 90 8.73 -9.07 -16.52
C PHE A 90 7.51 -9.32 -17.41
N GLY A 91 6.30 -9.09 -16.90
CA GLY A 91 5.06 -9.18 -17.64
C GLY A 91 5.01 -8.15 -18.77
N SER A 92 5.16 -6.88 -18.44
CA SER A 92 5.11 -5.76 -19.40
C SER A 92 6.25 -5.89 -20.41
N TRP A 93 7.48 -6.19 -19.96
CA TRP A 93 8.61 -6.39 -20.87
C TRP A 93 8.35 -7.50 -21.89
N ARG A 94 7.82 -8.65 -21.45
CA ARG A 94 7.51 -9.76 -22.37
C ARG A 94 6.41 -9.40 -23.36
N ASP A 95 5.45 -8.57 -22.94
CA ASP A 95 4.39 -8.08 -23.80
C ASP A 95 4.95 -7.14 -24.87
N THR A 96 5.75 -6.15 -24.46
CA THR A 96 6.45 -5.23 -25.38
C THR A 96 7.36 -5.95 -26.37
N VAL A 97 8.10 -6.97 -25.91
CA VAL A 97 8.93 -7.81 -26.78
C VAL A 97 8.06 -8.52 -27.82
N ALA A 98 6.94 -9.13 -27.41
CA ALA A 98 6.05 -9.83 -28.32
C ALA A 98 5.46 -8.87 -29.37
N GLU A 99 5.06 -7.66 -28.96
CA GLU A 99 4.55 -6.64 -29.87
C GLU A 99 5.60 -6.14 -30.87
N GLN A 100 6.81 -5.80 -30.40
CA GLN A 100 7.86 -5.28 -31.29
C GLN A 100 8.29 -6.33 -32.31
N LEU A 101 8.43 -7.59 -31.90
CA LEU A 101 8.72 -8.69 -32.82
C LEU A 101 7.60 -8.89 -33.85
N ALA A 102 6.33 -8.77 -33.44
CA ALA A 102 5.19 -8.85 -34.36
C ALA A 102 5.18 -7.70 -35.39
N ARG A 103 5.76 -6.55 -35.03
CA ARG A 103 5.93 -5.38 -35.92
C ARG A 103 7.24 -5.41 -36.73
N GLY A 104 8.06 -6.46 -36.57
CA GLY A 104 9.37 -6.57 -37.24
C GLY A 104 10.44 -5.62 -36.69
N GLN A 105 10.24 -5.10 -35.49
CA GLN A 105 11.15 -4.18 -34.80
C GLN A 105 12.12 -4.94 -33.87
N ALA A 106 13.21 -4.28 -33.49
CA ALA A 106 14.18 -4.86 -32.55
C ALA A 106 13.61 -4.82 -31.12
N ALA A 107 13.57 -5.97 -30.47
CA ALA A 107 13.08 -6.07 -29.09
C ALA A 107 14.05 -5.40 -28.09
N PRO A 108 13.54 -4.60 -27.13
CA PRO A 108 14.39 -3.98 -26.12
C PRO A 108 14.89 -5.03 -25.14
N SER A 109 16.11 -4.83 -24.64
CA SER A 109 16.59 -5.56 -23.46
C SER A 109 15.82 -5.11 -22.21
N LEU A 110 15.79 -5.95 -21.18
CA LEU A 110 15.12 -5.63 -19.91
C LEU A 110 15.61 -4.31 -19.30
N GLY A 111 16.92 -4.03 -19.39
CA GLY A 111 17.49 -2.79 -18.88
C GLY A 111 17.10 -1.54 -19.70
N GLN A 112 16.88 -1.69 -21.01
CA GLN A 112 16.34 -0.61 -21.84
C GLN A 112 14.88 -0.36 -21.48
N PHE A 113 14.09 -1.42 -21.36
CA PHE A 113 12.67 -1.35 -21.00
C PHE A 113 12.43 -0.71 -19.62
N LEU A 114 13.27 -1.02 -18.62
CA LEU A 114 13.19 -0.39 -17.30
C LEU A 114 13.40 1.13 -17.34
N GLY A 115 14.10 1.64 -18.36
CA GLY A 115 14.30 3.07 -18.60
C GLY A 115 13.21 3.69 -19.48
N GLU A 116 12.26 2.90 -20.01
CA GLU A 116 11.19 3.41 -20.86
C GLU A 116 10.12 4.14 -20.02
N PRO A 117 9.66 5.33 -20.43
CA PRO A 117 8.63 6.07 -19.71
C PRO A 117 7.30 5.32 -19.59
N GLU A 118 6.99 4.43 -20.54
CA GLU A 118 5.71 3.69 -20.59
C GLU A 118 5.55 2.75 -19.40
N PHE A 119 6.60 1.97 -19.06
CA PHE A 119 6.61 1.12 -17.86
C PHE A 119 6.36 1.91 -16.56
N TRP A 120 6.99 3.08 -16.43
CA TRP A 120 6.78 3.95 -15.28
C TRP A 120 5.42 4.63 -15.29
N PHE A 121 4.88 4.91 -16.48
CA PHE A 121 3.55 5.47 -16.62
C PHE A 121 2.48 4.47 -16.12
N GLU A 122 2.57 3.20 -16.51
CA GLU A 122 1.72 2.11 -15.97
C GLU A 122 1.73 2.12 -14.43
N SER A 123 2.94 2.00 -13.86
CA SER A 123 3.12 1.96 -12.40
C SER A 123 2.62 3.24 -11.70
N PHE A 124 3.04 4.42 -12.17
CA PHE A 124 2.71 5.69 -11.53
C PHE A 124 1.25 6.10 -11.69
N GLN A 125 0.60 5.76 -12.81
CA GLN A 125 -0.83 6.02 -12.96
C GLN A 125 -1.60 5.26 -11.88
N ASN A 126 -1.29 3.98 -11.70
CA ASN A 126 -1.99 3.15 -10.73
C ASN A 126 -1.67 3.55 -9.28
N TRP A 127 -0.42 3.89 -8.97
CA TRP A 127 -0.07 4.45 -7.67
C TRP A 127 -0.83 5.76 -7.43
N GLN A 128 -0.86 6.65 -8.43
CA GLN A 128 -1.54 7.93 -8.32
C GLN A 128 -3.03 7.77 -7.98
N SER A 129 -3.74 6.83 -8.61
CA SER A 129 -5.15 6.59 -8.31
C SER A 129 -5.36 6.05 -6.90
N GLU A 130 -4.59 5.03 -6.50
CA GLU A 130 -4.76 4.40 -5.20
C GLU A 130 -4.39 5.32 -4.04
N PHE A 131 -3.26 6.03 -4.14
CA PHE A 131 -2.87 7.01 -3.13
C PHE A 131 -3.83 8.19 -3.08
N LEU A 132 -4.37 8.63 -4.22
CA LEU A 132 -5.40 9.67 -4.24
C LEU A 132 -6.68 9.19 -3.53
N ALA A 133 -7.11 7.95 -3.76
CA ALA A 133 -8.28 7.38 -3.10
C ALA A 133 -8.11 7.33 -1.57
N VAL A 134 -6.94 6.87 -1.09
CA VAL A 134 -6.62 6.86 0.35
C VAL A 134 -6.55 8.27 0.92
N ALA A 135 -5.86 9.19 0.25
CA ALA A 135 -5.77 10.57 0.71
C ALA A 135 -7.15 11.22 0.76
N ALA A 136 -7.99 10.98 -0.26
CA ALA A 136 -9.35 11.47 -0.32
C ALA A 136 -10.18 10.94 0.86
N ILE A 137 -10.20 9.62 1.11
CA ILE A 137 -10.99 9.10 2.23
C ILE A 137 -10.47 9.63 3.58
N VAL A 138 -9.16 9.70 3.79
CA VAL A 138 -8.58 10.25 5.03
C VAL A 138 -8.96 11.72 5.24
N VAL A 139 -8.89 12.56 4.20
CA VAL A 139 -9.23 13.98 4.31
C VAL A 139 -10.75 14.16 4.44
N LEU A 140 -11.53 13.45 3.64
CA LEU A 140 -12.99 13.58 3.65
C LEU A 140 -13.58 13.13 4.97
N THR A 141 -13.04 12.10 5.63
CA THR A 141 -13.57 11.62 6.92
C THR A 141 -13.30 12.58 8.08
N ILE A 142 -12.40 13.56 7.92
CA ILE A 142 -12.24 14.67 8.88
C ILE A 142 -13.49 15.55 8.88
N PHE A 143 -14.04 15.85 7.70
CA PHE A 143 -15.12 16.84 7.54
C PHE A 143 -16.52 16.23 7.32
N LEU A 144 -16.58 15.03 6.76
CA LEU A 144 -17.83 14.34 6.42
C LEU A 144 -18.16 13.28 7.47
N ARG A 145 -19.46 13.01 7.64
CA ARG A 145 -20.00 12.01 8.57
C ARG A 145 -20.97 11.11 7.83
N GLN A 146 -20.88 9.79 8.06
CA GLN A 146 -21.76 8.79 7.46
C GLN A 146 -22.25 7.82 8.53
N ILE A 147 -23.57 7.74 8.72
CA ILE A 147 -24.18 6.80 9.69
C ILE A 147 -23.77 5.37 9.35
N GLY A 148 -23.25 4.65 10.35
CA GLY A 148 -22.83 3.24 10.22
C GLY A 148 -21.46 3.02 9.55
N SER A 149 -20.74 4.10 9.19
CA SER A 149 -19.39 4.00 8.67
C SER A 149 -18.38 3.84 9.80
N SER A 150 -17.50 2.85 9.71
CA SER A 150 -16.34 2.72 10.60
C SER A 150 -15.19 3.65 10.22
N GLN A 151 -15.34 4.45 9.15
CA GLN A 151 -14.29 5.32 8.62
C GLN A 151 -14.52 6.80 8.97
N SER A 152 -15.72 7.17 9.45
CA SER A 152 -16.05 8.55 9.85
C SER A 152 -16.46 8.60 11.32
N LYS A 153 -16.19 9.74 11.97
CA LYS A 153 -16.63 10.01 13.35
C LYS A 153 -18.14 9.90 13.52
N ALA A 154 -18.61 9.73 14.75
CA ALA A 154 -20.03 9.73 15.05
C ALA A 154 -20.66 11.09 14.68
N LEU A 155 -21.96 11.08 14.35
CA LEU A 155 -22.68 12.32 13.99
C LEU A 155 -22.69 13.37 15.11
N THR A 156 -22.56 12.93 16.36
CA THR A 156 -22.59 13.78 17.56
C THR A 156 -21.20 14.22 18.00
N ASP A 157 -20.14 13.70 17.38
CA ASP A 157 -18.77 14.07 17.73
C ASP A 157 -18.41 15.44 17.15
N PRO A 158 -17.71 16.29 17.92
CA PRO A 158 -17.26 17.60 17.44
C PRO A 158 -16.12 17.46 16.41
N ASP A 159 -15.95 18.46 15.56
CA ASP A 159 -15.01 18.41 14.42
C ASP A 159 -13.54 18.37 14.83
N ASP A 160 -13.22 18.89 16.02
CA ASP A 160 -11.89 18.87 16.64
C ASP A 160 -11.52 17.51 17.22
N LYS A 161 -12.49 16.60 17.42
CA LYS A 161 -12.22 15.23 17.88
C LYS A 161 -11.39 14.51 16.82
N THR A 162 -10.14 14.15 17.09
CA THR A 162 -9.28 13.44 16.14
C THR A 162 -8.91 12.07 16.71
N GLY A 163 -9.14 11.02 15.92
CA GLY A 163 -9.02 9.63 16.39
C GLY A 163 -10.33 9.07 16.95
N ASP A 164 -10.39 7.74 17.02
CA ASP A 164 -11.45 6.97 17.68
C ASP A 164 -11.12 6.73 19.15
#